data_AF-A0A7C2LMC4-F1
#
_entry.id   AF-A0A7C2LMC4-F1
#
_cell.length_a   1.000
_cell.length_b   1.000
_cell.length_c   1.000
_cell.angle_alpha   90.00
_cell.angle_beta   90.00
_cell.angle_gamma   90.00
#
_symmetry.space_group_name_H-M   'P 1'
#
loop_
_entity.id
_entity.type
_entity.pdbx_description
1 polymer ?
#
loop_
_entity_poly.entity_id
_entity_poly.type
_entity_poly.pdbx_seq_one_letter_code
_entity_poly.pdbx_strand_id
1 'polypeptide(L)'
;MPKVSKENKLIKIIKENKYPSLDFDKSLLKESIKLANLIVDDVFEVIKKRSTVSIERATLRIMGLNGANKEGVPYVNIFVDKLKQANLIEYGASYFYAYFYSKFNSDLNKIKEFLDELYFTDKPIEINKDEFFNNIEKYKEISKSIALNGIELMENQRKKREELIDKYNYPKLPWIYVIVATGNIFEDAIQAISAVKQGADCIAVIRSSAQSLIDYVPEGYTTEGYGGTFATQANFKLMRQTLDNHMTDRYLMLVNYSSGLCMPEIAAIAAIERLDMLLNDSMYGILFRDINPIRTFIDQYFSRLIINLSDIIINTGEDNYLTTADAFEKGYTVITSHFINYAFAKKCYLPDYLIGLGHAYEIRPEITNSFLFEFSQALLIRHLFPKCPLKYMPPTRWVTGNIFHTHVIDNMFNLVSVATGQHIHLVGILTEAIHTPLLQDRYLSIKSTKYIFNAAKDLGFEFIIRNKGIIEKRADYLLKKAYELLEYVYNKGLFEAIEEGVFADTKRPKDKGKGLEGVFIKNSYYYNPVEEIIISKVQHKVNY
;
A
#
# COMPACT_ATOMS: atom_id res chain seq x y z
N MET A 1 9.13 8.46 35.61
CA MET A 1 8.30 7.27 35.36
C MET A 1 7.84 7.30 33.91
N PRO A 2 8.24 6.35 33.05
CA PRO A 2 7.73 6.30 31.70
C PRO A 2 6.22 6.05 31.77
N LYS A 3 5.42 6.94 31.15
CA LYS A 3 3.98 6.75 30.98
C LYS A 3 3.78 5.34 30.42
N VAL A 4 3.03 4.50 31.13
CA VAL A 4 2.56 3.22 30.62
C VAL A 4 1.98 3.49 29.23
N SER A 5 2.63 3.00 28.17
CA SER A 5 2.18 3.30 26.81
C SER A 5 0.79 2.73 26.65
N LYS A 6 -0.22 3.60 26.52
CA LYS A 6 -1.59 3.21 26.23
C LYS A 6 -1.53 2.29 25.00
N GLU A 7 -2.02 1.07 25.14
CA GLU A 7 -2.03 0.10 24.04
C GLU A 7 -2.71 0.74 22.82
N ASN A 8 -2.09 0.63 21.65
CA ASN A 8 -2.62 1.21 20.41
C ASN A 8 -4.06 0.68 20.20
N LYS A 9 -5.02 1.59 19.98
CA LYS A 9 -6.45 1.25 19.84
C LYS A 9 -6.71 0.22 18.74
N LEU A 10 -5.96 0.28 17.65
CA LEU A 10 -6.07 -0.67 16.54
C LEU A 10 -5.61 -2.06 16.97
N ILE A 11 -4.51 -2.17 17.73
CA ILE A 11 -4.06 -3.45 18.30
C ILE A 11 -5.15 -4.05 19.18
N LYS A 12 -5.78 -3.25 20.03
CA LYS A 12 -6.86 -3.70 20.91
C LYS A 12 -8.03 -4.27 20.10
N ILE A 13 -8.50 -3.54 19.09
CA ILE A 13 -9.62 -3.96 18.24
C ILE A 13 -9.30 -5.24 17.45
N ILE A 14 -8.07 -5.38 16.94
CA ILE A 14 -7.61 -6.60 16.25
C ILE A 14 -7.61 -7.81 17.20
N LYS A 15 -7.15 -7.63 18.45
CA LYS A 15 -7.09 -8.72 19.44
C LYS A 15 -8.47 -9.15 19.95
N GLU A 16 -9.41 -8.23 20.05
CA GLU A 16 -10.77 -8.49 20.53
C GLU A 16 -11.65 -9.21 19.48
N ASN A 17 -11.21 -9.22 18.21
CA ASN A 17 -11.94 -9.89 17.13
C ASN A 17 -11.86 -11.42 17.27
N LYS A 18 -13.01 -12.06 17.52
CA LYS A 18 -13.10 -13.50 17.78
C LYS A 18 -13.14 -14.30 16.47
N TYR A 19 -12.53 -15.48 16.50
CA TYR A 19 -12.56 -16.46 15.42
C TYR A 19 -12.31 -17.87 15.98
N PRO A 20 -12.74 -18.94 15.28
CA PRO A 20 -12.55 -20.31 15.76
C PRO A 20 -11.06 -20.68 15.85
N SER A 21 -10.70 -21.57 16.76
CA SER A 21 -9.34 -22.10 16.82
C SER A 21 -9.08 -23.06 15.66
N LEU A 22 -7.87 -22.99 15.10
CA LEU A 22 -7.36 -23.92 14.09
C LEU A 22 -6.09 -24.59 14.63
N ASP A 23 -6.02 -25.92 14.56
CA ASP A 23 -4.77 -26.64 14.77
C ASP A 23 -3.98 -26.69 13.45
N PHE A 24 -2.69 -26.36 13.52
CA PHE A 24 -1.77 -26.36 12.39
C PHE A 24 -0.33 -26.43 12.90
N ASP A 25 0.59 -26.84 12.02
CA ASP A 25 2.01 -26.99 12.39
C ASP A 25 2.70 -25.65 12.65
N LYS A 26 2.88 -25.32 13.94
CA LYS A 26 3.57 -24.11 14.40
C LYS A 26 5.08 -24.12 14.09
N SER A 27 5.68 -25.29 13.89
CA SER A 27 7.09 -25.38 13.50
C SER A 27 7.29 -24.91 12.06
N LEU A 28 6.38 -25.31 11.16
CA LEU A 28 6.38 -24.82 9.77
C LEU A 28 6.14 -23.31 9.68
N LEU A 29 5.27 -22.74 10.52
CA LEU A 29 5.11 -21.29 10.61
C LEU A 29 6.44 -20.60 10.96
N LYS A 30 7.14 -21.09 11.99
CA LYS A 30 8.39 -20.49 12.46
C LYS A 30 9.49 -20.56 11.41
N GLU A 31 9.64 -21.70 10.73
CA GLU A 31 10.61 -21.83 9.63
C GLU A 31 10.20 -21.02 8.39
N SER A 32 8.90 -20.90 8.07
CA SER A 32 8.43 -20.05 6.97
C SER A 32 8.76 -18.58 7.18
N ILE A 33 8.55 -18.07 8.40
CA ILE A 33 8.94 -16.68 8.77
C ILE A 33 10.45 -16.49 8.62
N LYS A 34 11.24 -17.46 9.08
CA LYS A 34 12.71 -17.41 8.98
C LYS A 34 13.18 -17.40 7.52
N LEU A 35 12.66 -18.29 6.67
CA LEU A 35 13.00 -18.33 5.25
C LEU A 35 12.62 -17.03 4.54
N ALA A 36 11.42 -16.49 4.81
CA ALA A 36 11.00 -15.22 4.23
C ALA A 36 11.90 -14.05 4.63
N ASN A 37 12.36 -13.99 5.88
CA ASN A 37 13.33 -12.99 6.32
C ASN A 37 14.66 -13.12 5.57
N LEU A 38 15.18 -14.34 5.41
CA LEU A 38 16.43 -14.58 4.68
C LEU A 38 16.31 -14.20 3.19
N ILE A 39 15.21 -14.58 2.53
CA ILE A 39 14.92 -14.18 1.14
C ILE A 39 14.96 -12.66 0.98
N VAL A 40 14.34 -11.94 1.92
CA VAL A 40 14.29 -10.48 1.89
C VAL A 40 15.64 -9.85 2.22
N ASP A 41 16.45 -10.46 3.09
CA ASP A 41 17.78 -9.96 3.44
C ASP A 41 18.71 -9.85 2.20
N ASP A 42 18.67 -10.86 1.32
CA ASP A 42 19.45 -10.84 0.07
C ASP A 42 19.03 -9.70 -0.86
N VAL A 43 17.72 -9.44 -0.96
CA VAL A 43 17.19 -8.32 -1.75
C VAL A 43 17.55 -6.99 -1.11
N PHE A 44 17.59 -6.93 0.22
CA PHE A 44 17.88 -5.70 0.96
C PHE A 44 19.32 -5.22 0.75
N GLU A 45 20.27 -6.12 0.50
CA GLU A 45 21.65 -5.76 0.11
C GLU A 45 21.72 -5.06 -1.27
N VAL A 46 20.75 -5.34 -2.16
CA VAL A 46 20.60 -4.61 -3.44
C VAL A 46 19.98 -3.23 -3.20
N ILE A 47 18.98 -3.14 -2.32
CA ILE A 47 18.25 -1.90 -2.00
C ILE A 47 19.18 -0.86 -1.37
N LYS A 48 19.95 -1.22 -0.32
CA LYS A 48 20.78 -0.27 0.45
C LYS A 48 21.74 0.57 -0.41
N LYS A 49 22.25 -0.01 -1.49
CA LYS A 49 23.29 0.59 -2.35
C LYS A 49 22.72 1.52 -3.44
N ARG A 50 21.40 1.60 -3.59
CA ARG A 50 20.75 2.27 -4.72
C ARG A 50 19.66 3.23 -4.26
N SER A 51 19.39 4.22 -5.10
CA SER A 51 18.20 5.08 -5.01
C SER A 51 17.51 5.13 -6.37
N THR A 52 16.39 5.84 -6.44
CA THR A 52 15.59 5.97 -7.66
C THR A 52 15.14 7.41 -7.84
N VAL A 53 14.87 7.79 -9.09
CA VAL A 53 14.28 9.10 -9.40
C VAL A 53 12.99 9.37 -8.60
N SER A 54 12.17 8.35 -8.30
CA SER A 54 10.96 8.56 -7.50
C SER A 54 11.24 8.81 -6.02
N ILE A 55 12.26 8.17 -5.43
CA ILE A 55 12.73 8.50 -4.07
C ILE A 55 13.17 9.97 -4.02
N GLU A 56 13.96 10.41 -4.99
CA GLU A 56 14.43 11.80 -5.03
C GLU A 56 13.26 12.78 -5.17
N ARG A 57 12.29 12.51 -6.06
CA ARG A 57 11.08 13.33 -6.22
C ARG A 57 10.24 13.35 -4.94
N ALA A 58 10.06 12.21 -4.26
CA ALA A 58 9.32 12.12 -3.01
C ALA A 58 10.00 12.92 -1.89
N THR A 59 11.32 12.86 -1.78
CA THR A 59 12.10 13.67 -0.84
C THR A 59 11.88 15.16 -1.10
N LEU A 60 11.91 15.61 -2.36
CA LEU A 60 11.65 17.02 -2.70
C LEU A 60 10.22 17.46 -2.37
N ARG A 61 9.21 16.59 -2.59
CA ARG A 61 7.82 16.86 -2.19
C ARG A 61 7.69 17.06 -0.69
N ILE A 62 8.33 16.21 0.11
CA ILE A 62 8.37 16.32 1.58
C ILE A 62 9.11 17.61 2.00
N MET A 63 10.15 17.99 1.26
CA MET A 63 10.88 19.26 1.45
C MET A 63 10.13 20.49 0.90
N GLY A 64 8.88 20.35 0.45
CA GLY A 64 7.99 21.44 0.10
C GLY A 64 7.99 21.87 -1.37
N LEU A 65 8.76 21.23 -2.25
CA LEU A 65 8.73 21.52 -3.69
C LEU A 65 7.47 20.88 -4.30
N ASN A 66 6.45 21.68 -4.57
CA ASN A 66 5.15 21.24 -5.09
C ASN A 66 4.69 22.10 -6.27
N GLY A 67 3.73 21.57 -7.04
CA GLY A 67 3.15 22.22 -8.21
C GLY A 67 3.81 21.82 -9.52
N ALA A 68 3.32 22.39 -10.61
CA ALA A 68 3.77 22.12 -11.97
C ALA A 68 4.01 23.43 -12.74
N ASN A 69 4.78 23.33 -13.83
CA ASN A 69 4.93 24.41 -14.79
C ASN A 69 3.65 24.63 -15.62
N LYS A 70 3.67 25.61 -16.54
CA LYS A 70 2.53 25.91 -17.43
C LYS A 70 2.12 24.76 -18.38
N GLU A 71 2.97 23.76 -18.58
CA GLU A 71 2.68 22.56 -19.39
C GLU A 71 2.20 21.37 -18.53
N GLY A 72 2.04 21.56 -17.22
CA GLY A 72 1.58 20.53 -16.29
C GLY A 72 2.67 19.55 -15.85
N VAL A 73 3.94 19.81 -16.15
CA VAL A 73 5.07 18.99 -15.68
C VAL A 73 5.40 19.35 -14.23
N PRO A 74 5.37 18.40 -13.27
CA PRO A 74 5.66 18.71 -11.87
C PRO A 74 7.09 19.21 -11.66
N TYR A 75 7.27 20.22 -10.81
CA TYR A 75 8.61 20.81 -10.56
C TYR A 75 9.61 19.80 -9.99
N VAL A 76 9.15 18.82 -9.22
CA VAL A 76 10.02 17.74 -8.72
C VAL A 76 10.57 16.87 -9.84
N ASN A 77 9.79 16.62 -10.90
CA ASN A 77 10.26 15.91 -12.09
C ASN A 77 11.32 16.75 -12.82
N ILE A 78 11.02 18.02 -13.09
CA ILE A 78 11.97 18.93 -13.75
C ILE A 78 13.31 18.97 -12.99
N PHE A 79 13.27 19.14 -11.67
CA PHE A 79 14.48 19.23 -10.86
C PHE A 79 15.31 17.94 -10.91
N VAL A 80 14.67 16.77 -10.72
CA VAL A 80 15.36 15.47 -10.74
C VAL A 80 15.91 15.14 -12.13
N ASP A 81 15.15 15.42 -13.18
CA ASP A 81 15.60 15.17 -14.55
C ASP A 81 16.79 16.06 -14.91
N LYS A 82 16.78 17.34 -14.51
CA LYS A 82 17.90 18.25 -14.74
C LYS A 82 19.15 17.86 -13.93
N LEU A 83 19.00 17.35 -12.71
CA LEU A 83 20.12 16.77 -11.95
C LEU A 83 20.69 15.51 -12.61
N LYS A 84 19.83 14.65 -13.15
CA LYS A 84 20.24 13.45 -13.87
C LYS A 84 21.01 13.83 -15.15
N GLN A 85 20.53 14.80 -15.93
CA GLN A 85 21.23 15.33 -17.10
C GLN A 85 22.62 15.90 -16.77
N ALA A 86 22.78 16.51 -15.59
CA ALA A 86 24.05 17.06 -15.12
C ALA A 86 24.98 16.03 -14.42
N ASN A 87 24.62 14.74 -14.37
CA ASN A 87 25.33 13.69 -13.63
C ASN A 87 25.51 14.00 -12.13
N LEU A 88 24.51 14.65 -11.52
CA LEU A 88 24.53 15.04 -10.11
C LEU A 88 23.63 14.16 -9.24
N ILE A 89 22.71 13.39 -9.84
CA ILE A 89 21.67 12.65 -9.10
C ILE A 89 22.23 11.63 -8.09
N GLU A 90 23.42 11.06 -8.34
CA GLU A 90 24.06 10.07 -7.46
C GLU A 90 24.43 10.61 -6.07
N TYR A 91 24.51 11.94 -5.91
CA TYR A 91 24.73 12.61 -4.61
C TYR A 91 23.42 12.83 -3.82
N GLY A 92 22.26 12.61 -4.44
CA GLY A 92 20.93 12.86 -3.87
C GLY A 92 20.43 14.28 -4.16
N ALA A 93 19.14 14.41 -4.47
CA ALA A 93 18.55 15.69 -4.88
C ALA A 93 18.45 16.71 -3.73
N SER A 94 18.44 16.24 -2.48
CA SER A 94 18.25 17.06 -1.28
C SER A 94 19.32 18.13 -1.10
N TYR A 95 20.60 17.83 -1.40
CA TYR A 95 21.68 18.80 -1.30
C TYR A 95 21.55 19.93 -2.31
N PHE A 96 21.29 19.58 -3.57
CA PHE A 96 21.18 20.58 -4.62
C PHE A 96 19.96 21.46 -4.40
N TYR A 97 18.87 20.86 -3.92
CA TYR A 97 17.71 21.65 -3.52
C TYR A 97 18.05 22.62 -2.39
N ALA A 98 18.79 22.18 -1.36
CA ALA A 98 19.29 23.07 -0.31
C ALA A 98 20.26 24.16 -0.82
N TYR A 99 21.10 23.85 -1.82
CA TYR A 99 21.96 24.83 -2.50
C TYR A 99 21.14 25.94 -3.16
N PHE A 100 20.17 25.59 -4.00
CA PHE A 100 19.31 26.57 -4.66
C PHE A 100 18.39 27.28 -3.68
N TYR A 101 17.88 26.58 -2.66
CA TYR A 101 17.12 27.19 -1.57
C TYR A 101 17.93 28.26 -0.84
N SER A 102 19.20 28.01 -0.54
CA SER A 102 20.10 29.03 0.01
C SER A 102 20.37 30.17 -0.98
N LYS A 103 20.64 29.87 -2.25
CA LYS A 103 20.95 30.86 -3.30
C LYS A 103 19.79 31.82 -3.56
N PHE A 104 18.56 31.34 -3.45
CA PHE A 104 17.34 32.12 -3.65
C PHE A 104 16.71 32.64 -2.34
N ASN A 105 17.46 32.64 -1.23
CA ASN A 105 17.00 33.14 0.08
C ASN A 105 15.66 32.52 0.55
N SER A 106 15.53 31.19 0.41
CA SER A 106 14.34 30.42 0.79
C SER A 106 13.07 30.70 -0.03
N ASP A 107 13.18 31.44 -1.14
CA ASP A 107 12.03 31.80 -1.98
C ASP A 107 11.68 30.67 -2.97
N LEU A 108 10.64 29.91 -2.65
CA LEU A 108 10.17 28.81 -3.49
C LEU A 108 9.66 29.27 -4.86
N ASN A 109 9.19 30.52 -5.00
CA ASN A 109 8.74 31.03 -6.30
C ASN A 109 9.93 31.25 -7.23
N LYS A 110 11.03 31.81 -6.72
CA LYS A 110 12.27 31.96 -7.50
C LYS A 110 12.86 30.61 -7.92
N ILE A 111 12.77 29.58 -7.07
CA ILE A 111 13.18 28.22 -7.45
C ILE A 111 12.32 27.71 -8.60
N LYS A 112 11.00 27.94 -8.57
CA LYS A 112 10.08 27.53 -9.65
C LYS A 112 10.35 28.29 -10.94
N GLU A 113 10.54 29.62 -10.88
CA GLU A 113 10.92 30.44 -12.03
C GLU A 113 12.24 29.97 -12.66
N PHE A 114 13.23 29.63 -11.83
CA PHE A 114 14.48 29.04 -12.29
C PHE A 114 14.27 27.69 -12.99
N LEU A 115 13.42 26.82 -12.43
CA LEU A 115 13.09 25.53 -13.04
C LEU A 115 12.31 25.68 -14.34
N ASP A 116 11.41 26.65 -14.42
CA ASP A 116 10.73 27.02 -15.66
C ASP A 116 11.74 27.46 -16.71
N GLU A 117 12.69 28.33 -16.38
CA GLU A 117 13.74 28.73 -17.33
C GLU A 117 14.52 27.50 -17.84
N LEU A 118 14.98 26.63 -16.94
CA LEU A 118 15.72 25.41 -17.32
C LEU A 118 14.89 24.49 -18.21
N TYR A 119 13.60 24.38 -17.95
CA TYR A 119 12.69 23.55 -18.74
C TYR A 119 12.46 24.14 -20.14
N PHE A 120 12.06 25.41 -20.25
CA PHE A 120 11.70 26.03 -21.53
C PHE A 120 12.90 26.38 -22.42
N THR A 121 14.10 26.48 -21.85
CA THR A 121 15.34 26.72 -22.61
C THR A 121 16.17 25.46 -22.82
N ASP A 122 15.72 24.33 -22.28
CA ASP A 122 16.44 23.05 -22.20
C ASP A 122 17.90 23.17 -21.72
N LYS A 123 18.19 24.14 -20.84
CA LYS A 123 19.52 24.30 -20.25
C LYS A 123 19.77 23.23 -19.18
N PRO A 124 21.02 22.78 -19.00
CA PRO A 124 21.39 21.93 -17.86
C PRO A 124 21.36 22.74 -16.56
N ILE A 125 21.23 22.05 -15.44
CA ILE A 125 21.43 22.69 -14.13
C ILE A 125 22.92 22.93 -13.90
N GLU A 126 23.29 24.18 -13.63
CA GLU A 126 24.67 24.59 -13.40
C GLU A 126 24.89 24.94 -11.92
N ILE A 127 25.97 24.41 -11.37
CA ILE A 127 26.44 24.71 -10.02
C ILE A 127 27.94 25.01 -10.05
N ASN A 128 28.40 25.89 -9.16
CA ASN A 128 29.82 25.99 -8.87
C ASN A 128 30.22 24.80 -7.98
N LYS A 129 30.85 23.78 -8.58
CA LYS A 129 31.20 22.53 -7.87
C LYS A 129 32.16 22.78 -6.71
N ASP A 130 33.15 23.64 -6.87
CA ASP A 130 34.12 23.94 -5.80
C ASP A 130 33.43 24.62 -4.62
N GLU A 131 32.58 25.62 -4.89
CA GLU A 131 31.75 26.27 -3.87
C GLU A 131 30.84 25.25 -3.16
N PHE A 132 30.18 24.39 -3.94
CA PHE A 132 29.24 23.41 -3.43
C PHE A 132 29.94 22.40 -2.50
N PHE A 133 31.02 21.77 -2.95
CA PHE A 133 31.72 20.74 -2.17
C PHE A 133 32.46 21.32 -0.96
N ASN A 134 33.00 22.54 -1.06
CA ASN A 134 33.61 23.23 0.09
C ASN A 134 32.57 23.59 1.19
N ASN A 135 31.28 23.64 0.83
CA ASN A 135 30.19 23.99 1.74
C ASN A 135 29.18 22.83 1.90
N ILE A 136 29.56 21.58 1.62
CA ILE A 136 28.62 20.45 1.61
C ILE A 136 27.90 20.25 2.95
N GLU A 137 28.60 20.41 4.07
CA GLU A 137 28.01 20.30 5.42
C GLU A 137 26.96 21.39 5.68
N LYS A 138 27.17 22.62 5.16
CA LYS A 138 26.16 23.68 5.23
C LYS A 138 24.88 23.25 4.52
N TYR A 139 24.99 22.71 3.31
CA TYR A 139 23.82 22.25 2.54
C TYR A 139 23.18 21.01 3.14
N LYS A 140 23.96 20.16 3.82
CA LYS A 140 23.44 19.05 4.63
C LYS A 140 22.50 19.54 5.72
N GLU A 141 22.95 20.49 6.55
CA GLU A 141 22.15 21.04 7.64
C GLU A 141 20.90 21.79 7.15
N ILE A 142 21.02 22.56 6.05
CA ILE A 142 19.87 23.20 5.42
C ILE A 142 18.86 22.15 4.92
N SER A 143 19.31 21.12 4.21
CA SER A 143 18.43 20.07 3.71
C SER A 143 17.73 19.32 4.85
N LYS A 144 18.43 19.07 5.96
CA LYS A 144 17.88 18.45 7.17
C LYS A 144 16.81 19.32 7.82
N SER A 145 17.06 20.62 7.94
CA SER A 145 16.10 21.58 8.48
C SER A 145 14.81 21.64 7.66
N ILE A 146 14.92 21.70 6.32
CA ILE A 146 13.75 21.72 5.44
C ILE A 146 12.97 20.40 5.53
N ALA A 147 13.67 19.26 5.54
CA ALA A 147 13.05 17.94 5.65
C ALA A 147 12.30 17.75 6.99
N LEU A 148 12.83 18.30 8.09
CA LEU A 148 12.16 18.26 9.39
C LEU A 148 10.78 18.93 9.36
N ASN A 149 10.63 20.05 8.65
CA ASN A 149 9.34 20.73 8.54
C ASN A 149 8.28 19.85 7.85
N GLY A 150 8.65 19.16 6.77
CA GLY A 150 7.77 18.24 6.06
C GLY A 150 7.41 17.00 6.89
N ILE A 151 8.38 16.48 7.64
CA ILE A 151 8.18 15.35 8.55
C ILE A 151 7.25 15.73 9.71
N GLU A 152 7.42 16.92 10.28
CA GLU A 152 6.54 17.43 11.34
C GLU A 152 5.10 17.58 10.83
N LEU A 153 4.90 18.03 9.59
CA LEU A 153 3.58 18.07 8.97
C LEU A 153 2.91 16.69 8.93
N MET A 154 3.63 15.65 8.50
CA MET A 154 3.12 14.26 8.48
C MET A 154 2.82 13.74 9.90
N GLU A 155 3.69 14.02 10.87
CA GLU A 155 3.45 13.64 12.28
C GLU A 155 2.22 14.35 12.86
N ASN A 156 2.01 15.62 12.53
CA ASN A 156 0.83 16.37 12.95
C ASN A 156 -0.45 15.82 12.32
N GLN A 157 -0.40 15.37 11.07
CA GLN A 157 -1.52 14.67 10.44
C GLN A 157 -1.81 13.33 11.12
N ARG A 158 -0.79 12.55 11.50
CA ARG A 158 -0.97 11.33 12.32
C ARG A 158 -1.66 11.65 13.65
N LYS A 159 -1.18 12.65 14.40
CA LYS A 159 -1.80 13.10 15.67
C LYS A 159 -3.26 13.50 15.47
N LYS A 160 -3.56 14.26 14.41
CA LYS A 160 -4.94 14.65 14.08
C LYS A 160 -5.84 13.44 13.81
N ARG A 161 -5.33 12.37 13.18
CA ARG A 161 -6.09 11.11 13.06
C ARG A 161 -6.35 10.47 14.42
N GLU A 162 -5.34 10.38 15.28
CA GLU A 162 -5.50 9.84 16.64
C GLU A 162 -6.56 10.60 17.45
N GLU A 163 -6.56 11.94 17.39
CA GLU A 163 -7.57 12.80 18.03
C GLU A 163 -8.98 12.54 17.48
N LEU A 164 -9.12 12.40 16.16
CA LEU A 164 -10.41 12.09 15.53
C LEU A 164 -10.89 10.69 15.88
N ILE A 165 -10.01 9.69 15.97
CA ILE A 165 -10.35 8.35 16.46
C ILE A 165 -10.68 8.37 17.96
N ASP A 166 -10.06 9.24 18.75
CA ASP A 166 -10.42 9.45 20.16
C ASP A 166 -11.82 10.05 20.31
N LYS A 167 -12.20 10.95 19.39
CA LYS A 167 -13.53 11.57 19.36
C LYS A 167 -14.62 10.63 18.83
N TYR A 168 -14.39 9.97 17.71
CA TYR A 168 -15.42 9.22 16.98
C TYR A 168 -15.32 7.69 17.16
N ASN A 169 -14.20 7.16 17.66
CA ASN A 169 -13.86 5.74 17.67
C ASN A 169 -13.66 5.13 16.28
N TYR A 170 -12.95 4.01 16.22
CA TYR A 170 -12.93 3.17 15.04
C TYR A 170 -14.32 2.54 14.80
N PRO A 171 -14.67 2.26 13.54
CA PRO A 171 -15.85 1.47 13.23
C PRO A 171 -15.73 0.04 13.80
N LYS A 172 -16.88 -0.63 13.94
CA LYS A 172 -16.93 -2.04 14.35
C LYS A 172 -16.35 -2.91 13.23
N LEU A 173 -15.62 -3.95 13.62
CA LEU A 173 -15.14 -4.95 12.67
C LEU A 173 -16.27 -5.91 12.23
N PRO A 174 -16.18 -6.48 11.02
CA PRO A 174 -15.24 -6.09 9.95
C PRO A 174 -15.59 -4.71 9.36
N TRP A 175 -14.59 -3.90 9.02
CA TRP A 175 -14.77 -2.60 8.38
C TRP A 175 -15.27 -2.75 6.96
N ILE A 176 -16.37 -2.07 6.66
CA ILE A 176 -17.02 -2.09 5.34
C ILE A 176 -16.25 -1.18 4.40
N TYR A 177 -15.42 -1.79 3.55
CA TYR A 177 -14.62 -1.11 2.54
C TYR A 177 -15.39 -1.10 1.21
N VAL A 178 -15.55 0.09 0.62
CA VAL A 178 -16.20 0.27 -0.68
C VAL A 178 -15.39 1.16 -1.60
N ILE A 179 -15.68 1.04 -2.89
CA ILE A 179 -14.99 1.73 -3.97
C ILE A 179 -15.89 2.80 -4.60
N VAL A 180 -15.28 3.94 -4.94
CA VAL A 180 -15.81 4.98 -5.84
C VAL A 180 -14.79 5.25 -6.96
N ALA A 181 -15.26 5.47 -8.20
CA ALA A 181 -14.39 5.38 -9.38
C ALA A 181 -14.98 6.04 -10.63
N THR A 182 -15.44 7.28 -10.54
CA THR A 182 -16.11 7.95 -11.68
C THR A 182 -15.16 8.54 -12.72
N GLY A 183 -13.90 8.81 -12.34
CA GLY A 183 -12.98 9.64 -13.14
C GLY A 183 -13.02 11.11 -12.74
N ASN A 184 -14.07 11.54 -12.01
CA ASN A 184 -14.27 12.91 -11.57
C ASN A 184 -14.28 12.98 -10.04
N ILE A 185 -13.30 13.66 -9.44
CA ILE A 185 -13.16 13.69 -7.99
C ILE A 185 -14.38 14.31 -7.27
N PHE A 186 -15.07 15.26 -7.90
CA PHE A 186 -16.25 15.89 -7.31
C PHE A 186 -17.45 14.95 -7.28
N GLU A 187 -17.60 14.12 -8.31
CA GLU A 187 -18.64 13.08 -8.36
C GLU A 187 -18.31 11.94 -7.40
N ASP A 188 -17.04 11.53 -7.32
CA ASP A 188 -16.58 10.55 -6.33
C ASP A 188 -16.88 11.01 -4.90
N ALA A 189 -16.72 12.30 -4.60
CA ALA A 189 -17.06 12.85 -3.29
C ALA A 189 -18.54 12.67 -2.95
N ILE A 190 -19.44 12.90 -3.92
CA ILE A 190 -20.89 12.69 -3.75
C ILE A 190 -21.19 11.20 -3.53
N GLN A 191 -20.57 10.31 -4.30
CA GLN A 191 -20.75 8.87 -4.16
C GLN A 191 -20.21 8.35 -2.82
N ALA A 192 -19.07 8.89 -2.36
CA ALA A 192 -18.48 8.57 -1.08
C ALA A 192 -19.43 8.95 0.07
N ILE A 193 -20.02 10.15 0.05
CA ILE A 193 -21.01 10.58 1.04
C ILE A 193 -22.22 9.64 1.04
N SER A 194 -22.71 9.26 -0.15
CA SER A 194 -23.83 8.31 -0.27
C SER A 194 -23.48 6.96 0.38
N ALA A 195 -22.29 6.42 0.13
CA ALA A 195 -21.86 5.15 0.69
C ALA A 195 -21.64 5.21 2.21
N VAL A 196 -21.08 6.31 2.73
CA VAL A 196 -20.92 6.57 4.17
C VAL A 196 -22.27 6.54 4.89
N LYS A 197 -23.29 7.20 4.32
CA LYS A 197 -24.66 7.19 4.86
C LYS A 197 -25.28 5.79 4.89
N GLN A 198 -24.87 4.89 3.99
CA GLN A 198 -25.34 3.51 3.93
C GLN A 198 -24.62 2.58 4.92
N GLY A 199 -23.43 2.99 5.39
CA GLY A 199 -22.66 2.28 6.41
C GLY A 199 -21.25 1.91 5.99
N ALA A 200 -20.71 2.48 4.91
CA ALA A 200 -19.29 2.29 4.58
C ALA A 200 -18.38 2.92 5.65
N ASP A 201 -17.27 2.26 5.92
CA ASP A 201 -16.24 2.64 6.90
C ASP A 201 -14.94 3.07 6.22
N CYS A 202 -14.59 2.42 5.11
CA CYS A 202 -13.46 2.79 4.26
C CYS A 202 -13.96 3.17 2.87
N ILE A 203 -13.50 4.30 2.35
CA ILE A 203 -13.74 4.74 0.98
C ILE A 203 -12.42 4.65 0.22
N ALA A 204 -12.40 3.83 -0.83
CA ALA A 204 -11.31 3.77 -1.79
C ALA A 204 -11.68 4.48 -3.08
N VAL A 205 -10.83 5.41 -3.50
CA VAL A 205 -10.96 6.02 -4.83
C VAL A 205 -10.08 5.20 -5.77
N ILE A 206 -10.70 4.47 -6.72
CA ILE A 206 -9.92 3.75 -7.74
C ILE A 206 -9.13 4.76 -8.54
N ARG A 207 -7.84 4.46 -8.68
CA ARG A 207 -6.93 5.22 -9.50
C ARG A 207 -7.21 4.99 -10.98
N SER A 208 -7.13 6.06 -11.80
CA SER A 208 -7.18 5.97 -13.26
C SER A 208 -6.33 4.81 -13.79
N SER A 209 -6.89 4.10 -14.78
CA SER A 209 -6.29 2.90 -15.35
C SER A 209 -4.84 3.15 -15.78
N ALA A 210 -3.96 2.20 -15.47
CA ALA A 210 -2.55 2.25 -15.80
C ALA A 210 -1.74 3.43 -15.23
N GLN A 211 -2.28 4.27 -14.33
CA GLN A 211 -1.50 5.36 -13.71
C GLN A 211 -0.22 4.85 -12.98
N SER A 212 -0.15 3.57 -12.60
CA SER A 212 1.11 2.97 -12.09
C SER A 212 2.29 3.06 -13.05
N LEU A 213 2.03 3.21 -14.34
CA LEU A 213 3.03 3.25 -15.41
C LEU A 213 3.47 4.67 -15.75
N ILE A 214 2.84 5.68 -15.16
CA ILE A 214 3.19 7.08 -15.35
C ILE A 214 4.30 7.42 -14.34
N ASP A 215 5.45 7.91 -14.81
CA ASP A 215 6.60 8.29 -13.94
C ASP A 215 6.54 9.75 -13.46
N TYR A 216 5.33 10.26 -13.25
CA TYR A 216 5.07 11.51 -12.55
C TYR A 216 3.69 11.44 -11.87
N VAL A 217 3.50 12.25 -10.83
CA VAL A 217 2.18 12.43 -10.21
C VAL A 217 1.54 13.70 -10.76
N PRO A 218 0.36 13.63 -11.41
CA PRO A 218 -0.34 14.83 -11.88
C PRO A 218 -0.69 15.77 -10.73
N GLU A 219 -0.70 17.08 -11.02
CA GLU A 219 -1.06 18.13 -10.06
C GLU A 219 -2.50 18.60 -10.28
N GLY A 220 -3.14 19.09 -9.21
CA GLY A 220 -4.50 19.63 -9.28
C GLY A 220 -5.63 18.60 -9.23
N TYR A 221 -6.86 19.10 -9.29
CA TYR A 221 -8.07 18.27 -9.32
C TYR A 221 -8.25 17.61 -10.68
N THR A 222 -8.80 16.40 -10.70
CA THR A 222 -9.15 15.74 -11.96
C THR A 222 -10.65 15.52 -12.07
N THR A 223 -11.21 16.01 -13.18
CA THR A 223 -12.63 15.87 -13.55
C THR A 223 -12.85 14.78 -14.58
N GLU A 224 -11.78 14.20 -15.12
CA GLU A 224 -11.83 13.14 -16.11
C GLU A 224 -10.74 12.09 -15.80
N GLY A 225 -11.07 10.82 -16.04
CA GLY A 225 -10.15 9.70 -15.83
C GLY A 225 -10.76 8.39 -16.32
N TYR A 226 -9.97 7.54 -16.98
CA TYR A 226 -10.47 6.31 -17.58
C TYR A 226 -10.46 5.15 -16.57
N GLY A 227 -11.65 4.61 -16.29
CA GLY A 227 -11.84 3.52 -15.32
C GLY A 227 -11.58 3.91 -13.86
N GLY A 228 -11.33 5.20 -13.58
CA GLY A 228 -11.07 5.71 -12.24
C GLY A 228 -10.48 7.12 -12.26
N THR A 229 -10.42 7.73 -11.08
CA THR A 229 -9.97 9.12 -10.88
C THR A 229 -8.48 9.14 -10.62
N PHE A 230 -7.74 10.12 -11.12
CA PHE A 230 -6.28 10.15 -10.90
C PHE A 230 -5.94 10.29 -9.41
N ALA A 231 -4.88 9.61 -8.98
CA ALA A 231 -4.25 9.87 -7.70
C ALA A 231 -3.42 11.16 -7.82
N THR A 232 -3.90 12.23 -7.20
CA THR A 232 -3.22 13.53 -7.08
C THR A 232 -3.32 14.02 -5.65
N GLN A 233 -2.41 14.90 -5.22
CA GLN A 233 -2.46 15.45 -3.88
C GLN A 233 -3.74 16.27 -3.64
N ALA A 234 -4.17 17.04 -4.65
CA ALA A 234 -5.40 17.83 -4.55
C ALA A 234 -6.64 16.92 -4.39
N ASN A 235 -6.72 15.83 -5.13
CA ASN A 235 -7.81 14.86 -5.00
C ASN A 235 -7.84 14.21 -3.62
N PHE A 236 -6.68 13.87 -3.07
CA PHE A 236 -6.55 13.32 -1.71
C PHE A 236 -7.07 14.32 -0.67
N LYS A 237 -6.65 15.59 -0.78
CA LYS A 237 -7.09 16.67 0.10
C LYS A 237 -8.60 16.86 0.08
N LEU A 238 -9.21 16.93 -1.11
CA LEU A 238 -10.66 17.11 -1.26
C LEU A 238 -11.44 15.95 -0.66
N MET A 239 -11.05 14.70 -0.97
CA MET A 239 -11.74 13.53 -0.44
C MET A 239 -11.57 13.42 1.08
N ARG A 240 -10.37 13.70 1.61
CA ARG A 240 -10.13 13.71 3.06
C ARG A 240 -11.02 14.72 3.77
N GLN A 241 -11.09 15.95 3.26
CA GLN A 241 -11.97 17.00 3.79
C GLN A 241 -13.44 16.61 3.70
N THR A 242 -13.84 15.97 2.59
CA THR A 242 -15.20 15.47 2.39
C THR A 242 -15.56 14.45 3.47
N LEU A 243 -14.71 13.47 3.74
CA LEU A 243 -14.97 12.47 4.77
C LEU A 243 -14.94 13.05 6.19
N ASP A 244 -13.99 13.94 6.49
CA ASP A 244 -13.91 14.63 7.80
C ASP A 244 -15.22 15.35 8.14
N ASN A 245 -15.81 16.04 7.16
CA ASN A 245 -17.06 16.80 7.34
C ASN A 245 -18.30 15.90 7.51
N HIS A 246 -18.19 14.60 7.25
CA HIS A 246 -19.29 13.63 7.32
C HIS A 246 -19.09 12.56 8.41
N MET A 247 -18.09 12.72 9.29
CA MET A 247 -17.95 11.87 10.47
C MET A 247 -19.02 12.22 11.52
N THR A 248 -19.93 11.27 11.77
CA THR A 248 -21.01 11.43 12.77
C THR A 248 -20.76 10.64 14.04
N ASP A 249 -20.44 9.36 13.89
CA ASP A 249 -20.46 8.35 14.96
C ASP A 249 -19.22 7.44 14.96
N ARG A 250 -18.42 7.52 13.88
CA ARG A 250 -17.21 6.72 13.67
C ARG A 250 -16.21 7.45 12.79
N TYR A 251 -14.94 7.11 12.94
CA TYR A 251 -13.88 7.57 12.06
C TYR A 251 -14.02 6.93 10.68
N LEU A 252 -13.98 7.75 9.62
CA LEU A 252 -14.07 7.30 8.23
C LEU A 252 -12.67 7.25 7.60
N MET A 253 -12.34 6.11 7.00
CA MET A 253 -11.01 5.85 6.45
C MET A 253 -10.94 6.12 4.94
N LEU A 254 -9.89 6.80 4.51
CA LEU A 254 -9.60 7.06 3.10
C LEU A 254 -8.51 6.13 2.59
N VAL A 255 -8.75 5.52 1.43
CA VAL A 255 -7.87 4.55 0.80
C VAL A 255 -7.52 4.97 -0.63
N ASN A 256 -6.25 4.75 -1.01
CA ASN A 256 -5.81 4.89 -2.39
C ASN A 256 -4.67 3.91 -2.73
N TYR A 257 -4.04 4.07 -3.89
CA TYR A 257 -3.11 3.12 -4.49
C TYR A 257 -1.73 3.78 -4.65
N SER A 258 -0.71 3.22 -4.02
CA SER A 258 0.67 3.70 -4.15
C SER A 258 1.49 2.91 -5.15
N SER A 259 1.23 1.60 -5.35
CA SER A 259 2.06 0.78 -6.23
C SER A 259 2.14 1.33 -7.67
N GLY A 260 3.37 1.40 -8.21
CA GLY A 260 3.70 2.00 -9.51
C GLY A 260 5.09 2.65 -9.50
N LEU A 261 5.45 3.34 -10.59
CA LEU A 261 6.72 4.07 -10.73
C LEU A 261 6.84 5.23 -9.74
N CYS A 262 5.73 5.83 -9.32
CA CYS A 262 5.68 6.92 -8.35
C CYS A 262 5.35 6.48 -6.91
N MET A 263 5.67 5.24 -6.52
CA MET A 263 5.25 4.69 -5.22
C MET A 263 5.71 5.53 -4.01
N PRO A 264 6.98 5.97 -3.93
CA PRO A 264 7.43 6.97 -2.95
C PRO A 264 6.63 8.27 -2.93
N GLU A 265 6.37 8.87 -4.10
CA GLU A 265 5.71 10.17 -4.21
C GLU A 265 4.25 10.10 -3.76
N ILE A 266 3.53 9.04 -4.16
CA ILE A 266 2.16 8.82 -3.72
C ILE A 266 2.12 8.58 -2.21
N ALA A 267 3.07 7.84 -1.63
CA ALA A 267 3.16 7.67 -0.19
C ALA A 267 3.40 9.00 0.54
N ALA A 268 4.28 9.85 0.01
CA ALA A 268 4.55 11.18 0.56
C ALA A 268 3.30 12.08 0.58
N ILE A 269 2.62 12.24 -0.56
CA ILE A 269 1.41 13.08 -0.60
C ILE A 269 0.25 12.47 0.19
N ALA A 270 0.16 11.14 0.26
CA ALA A 270 -0.85 10.45 1.08
C ALA A 270 -0.62 10.69 2.58
N ALA A 271 0.64 10.70 3.03
CA ALA A 271 1.02 11.04 4.40
C ALA A 271 0.69 12.50 4.72
N ILE A 272 1.02 13.42 3.81
CA ILE A 272 0.73 14.86 3.95
C ILE A 272 -0.78 15.11 4.00
N GLU A 273 -1.58 14.41 3.21
CA GLU A 273 -3.05 14.58 3.16
C GLU A 273 -3.83 13.65 4.09
N ARG A 274 -3.14 12.89 4.96
CA ARG A 274 -3.73 12.01 5.98
C ARG A 274 -4.69 10.96 5.39
N LEU A 275 -4.19 10.19 4.43
CA LEU A 275 -4.82 8.92 4.05
C LEU A 275 -4.62 7.89 5.17
N ASP A 276 -5.45 6.85 5.17
CA ASP A 276 -5.50 5.85 6.23
C ASP A 276 -5.01 4.49 5.78
N MET A 277 -5.24 4.16 4.50
CA MET A 277 -4.71 2.95 3.90
C MET A 277 -4.17 3.21 2.49
N LEU A 278 -3.14 2.45 2.11
CA LEU A 278 -2.59 2.47 0.76
C LEU A 278 -2.38 1.06 0.24
N LEU A 279 -2.81 0.79 -0.99
CA LEU A 279 -2.34 -0.40 -1.70
C LEU A 279 -0.84 -0.24 -1.97
N ASN A 280 -0.03 -1.06 -1.31
CA ASN A 280 1.42 -1.02 -1.28
C ASN A 280 1.97 -2.45 -1.17
N ASP A 281 1.96 -3.13 -2.31
CA ASP A 281 2.48 -4.49 -2.47
C ASP A 281 3.90 -4.46 -3.04
N SER A 282 4.77 -5.33 -2.52
CA SER A 282 6.20 -5.39 -2.91
C SER A 282 6.44 -5.97 -4.31
N MET A 283 5.50 -6.75 -4.85
CA MET A 283 5.66 -7.49 -6.11
C MET A 283 4.60 -7.13 -7.16
N TYR A 284 3.50 -6.44 -6.81
CA TYR A 284 2.44 -6.08 -7.76
C TYR A 284 2.98 -5.35 -9.01
N GLY A 285 3.84 -4.34 -8.83
CA GLY A 285 4.41 -3.57 -9.93
C GLY A 285 5.22 -4.44 -10.90
N ILE A 286 5.91 -5.44 -10.34
CA ILE A 286 6.73 -6.40 -11.08
C ILE A 286 5.83 -7.32 -11.89
N LEU A 287 4.95 -8.05 -11.21
CA LEU A 287 4.18 -9.14 -11.81
C LEU A 287 3.12 -8.60 -12.79
N PHE A 288 2.33 -7.60 -12.38
CA PHE A 288 1.13 -7.20 -13.13
C PHE A 288 1.31 -5.93 -13.97
N ARG A 289 2.42 -5.19 -13.78
CA ARG A 289 2.69 -3.94 -14.52
C ARG A 289 4.01 -3.95 -15.29
N ASP A 290 4.82 -5.01 -15.14
CA ASP A 290 6.11 -5.12 -15.83
C ASP A 290 6.99 -3.89 -15.56
N ILE A 291 6.97 -3.45 -14.29
CA ILE A 291 7.94 -2.49 -13.74
C ILE A 291 9.16 -3.29 -13.29
N ASN A 292 10.35 -2.74 -13.50
CA ASN A 292 11.60 -3.42 -13.18
C ASN A 292 11.64 -3.91 -11.70
N PRO A 293 12.08 -5.15 -11.42
CA PRO A 293 12.17 -5.68 -10.07
C PRO A 293 13.04 -4.86 -9.11
N ILE A 294 14.23 -4.44 -9.55
CA ILE A 294 15.16 -3.66 -8.72
C ILE A 294 14.54 -2.31 -8.36
N ARG A 295 14.00 -1.60 -9.36
CA ARG A 295 13.26 -0.34 -9.17
C ARG A 295 12.15 -0.50 -8.15
N THR A 296 11.30 -1.50 -8.32
CA THR A 296 10.12 -1.72 -7.45
C THR A 296 10.54 -1.98 -6.00
N PHE A 297 11.55 -2.81 -5.76
CA PHE A 297 11.99 -3.13 -4.41
C PHE A 297 12.69 -1.96 -3.69
N ILE A 298 13.36 -1.07 -4.42
CA ILE A 298 13.90 0.16 -3.84
C ILE A 298 12.76 1.14 -3.50
N ASP A 299 11.84 1.35 -4.43
CA ASP A 299 10.69 2.25 -4.28
C ASP A 299 9.77 1.84 -3.11
N GLN A 300 9.45 0.54 -3.00
CA GLN A 300 8.61 0.05 -1.91
C GLN A 300 9.24 0.30 -0.54
N TYR A 301 10.57 0.17 -0.42
CA TYR A 301 11.27 0.32 0.85
C TYR A 301 11.08 1.73 1.41
N PHE A 302 11.42 2.74 0.60
CA PHE A 302 11.29 4.12 1.03
C PHE A 302 9.83 4.55 1.21
N SER A 303 8.92 4.07 0.34
CA SER A 303 7.48 4.32 0.52
C SER A 303 6.94 3.78 1.85
N ARG A 304 7.40 2.60 2.28
CA ARG A 304 6.98 1.96 3.54
C ARG A 304 7.55 2.66 4.77
N LEU A 305 8.74 3.25 4.69
CA LEU A 305 9.26 4.14 5.75
C LEU A 305 8.32 5.33 5.98
N ILE A 306 7.89 6.01 4.91
CA ILE A 306 6.94 7.14 4.98
C ILE A 306 5.59 6.69 5.57
N ILE A 307 5.06 5.56 5.10
CA ILE A 307 3.82 4.95 5.58
C ILE A 307 3.89 4.64 7.08
N ASN A 308 5.02 4.12 7.56
CA ASN A 308 5.25 3.81 8.96
C ASN A 308 5.33 5.06 9.84
N LEU A 309 6.02 6.11 9.39
CA LEU A 309 6.00 7.40 10.09
C LEU A 309 4.56 7.88 10.25
N SER A 310 3.75 7.69 9.22
CA SER A 310 2.41 8.26 9.12
C SER A 310 1.31 7.33 9.61
N ASP A 311 1.61 6.19 10.24
CA ASP A 311 0.66 5.14 10.66
C ASP A 311 -0.42 4.81 9.63
N ILE A 312 -0.03 4.71 8.35
CA ILE A 312 -0.90 4.28 7.26
C ILE A 312 -0.89 2.75 7.19
N ILE A 313 -2.06 2.12 7.08
CA ILE A 313 -2.16 0.66 6.91
C ILE A 313 -1.86 0.32 5.44
N ILE A 314 -0.91 -0.57 5.17
CA ILE A 314 -0.72 -1.08 3.82
C ILE A 314 -1.77 -2.12 3.48
N ASN A 315 -2.18 -2.17 2.22
CA ASN A 315 -2.93 -3.29 1.65
C ASN A 315 -2.09 -3.96 0.57
N THR A 316 -1.86 -5.26 0.69
CA THR A 316 -1.18 -6.05 -0.34
C THR A 316 -2.17 -6.60 -1.37
N GLY A 317 -1.67 -7.04 -2.53
CA GLY A 317 -2.45 -7.26 -3.75
C GLY A 317 -2.58 -8.72 -4.17
N GLU A 318 -2.64 -9.65 -3.22
CA GLU A 318 -2.64 -11.09 -3.52
C GLU A 318 -3.88 -11.59 -4.29
N ASP A 319 -4.97 -10.81 -4.36
CA ASP A 319 -6.12 -11.07 -5.24
C ASP A 319 -5.68 -11.30 -6.70
N ASN A 320 -4.71 -10.51 -7.18
CA ASN A 320 -4.22 -10.58 -8.56
C ASN A 320 -3.56 -11.93 -8.91
N TYR A 321 -3.09 -12.68 -7.91
CA TYR A 321 -2.50 -14.00 -8.10
C TYR A 321 -3.60 -15.05 -8.36
N LEU A 322 -4.79 -14.84 -7.78
CA LEU A 322 -5.92 -15.77 -7.84
C LEU A 322 -6.85 -15.52 -9.03
N THR A 323 -6.85 -14.29 -9.58
CA THR A 323 -7.58 -13.99 -10.81
C THR A 323 -6.91 -14.60 -12.05
N THR A 324 -5.60 -14.86 -11.99
CA THR A 324 -4.82 -15.45 -13.08
C THR A 324 -4.64 -16.97 -12.93
N ALA A 325 -4.31 -17.44 -11.72
CA ALA A 325 -4.07 -18.87 -11.44
C ALA A 325 -5.27 -19.55 -10.76
N ASP A 326 -5.41 -20.88 -10.84
CA ASP A 326 -6.50 -21.59 -10.14
C ASP A 326 -6.37 -21.45 -8.62
N ALA A 327 -7.34 -20.81 -7.97
CA ALA A 327 -7.28 -20.48 -6.55
C ALA A 327 -7.26 -21.72 -5.64
N PHE A 328 -7.89 -22.83 -6.07
CA PHE A 328 -7.90 -24.06 -5.30
C PHE A 328 -6.53 -24.76 -5.33
N GLU A 329 -5.88 -24.81 -6.48
CA GLU A 329 -4.57 -25.44 -6.61
C GLU A 329 -3.43 -24.54 -6.11
N LYS A 330 -3.49 -23.24 -6.41
CA LYS A 330 -2.38 -22.29 -6.23
C LYS A 330 -2.54 -21.37 -5.03
N GLY A 331 -3.53 -21.58 -4.16
CA GLY A 331 -3.73 -20.77 -2.94
C GLY A 331 -2.50 -20.69 -2.02
N TYR A 332 -1.57 -21.64 -2.09
CA TYR A 332 -0.31 -21.59 -1.34
C TYR A 332 0.62 -20.46 -1.78
N THR A 333 0.53 -20.01 -3.04
CA THR A 333 1.33 -18.89 -3.57
C THR A 333 0.96 -17.56 -2.90
N VAL A 334 -0.31 -17.38 -2.53
CA VAL A 334 -0.79 -16.24 -1.75
C VAL A 334 -0.16 -16.22 -0.36
N ILE A 335 -0.12 -17.37 0.32
CA ILE A 335 0.51 -17.48 1.65
C ILE A 335 2.02 -17.25 1.56
N THR A 336 2.69 -17.75 0.52
CA THR A 336 4.11 -17.43 0.27
C THR A 336 4.31 -15.93 0.04
N SER A 337 3.46 -15.28 -0.77
CA SER A 337 3.47 -13.82 -0.96
C SER A 337 3.28 -13.08 0.36
N HIS A 338 2.37 -13.54 1.23
CA HIS A 338 2.16 -12.94 2.55
C HIS A 338 3.41 -12.95 3.39
N PHE A 339 4.11 -14.09 3.49
CA PHE A 339 5.34 -14.18 4.25
C PHE A 339 6.42 -13.22 3.71
N ILE A 340 6.56 -13.12 2.39
CA ILE A 340 7.52 -12.22 1.74
C ILE A 340 7.14 -10.74 1.98
N ASN A 341 5.88 -10.36 1.74
CA ASN A 341 5.39 -9.01 1.99
C ASN A 341 5.53 -8.62 3.47
N TYR A 342 5.21 -9.56 4.38
CA TYR A 342 5.39 -9.37 5.82
C TYR A 342 6.86 -9.13 6.16
N ALA A 343 7.78 -9.96 5.67
CA ALA A 343 9.22 -9.80 5.89
C ALA A 343 9.75 -8.44 5.36
N PHE A 344 9.35 -8.03 4.15
CA PHE A 344 9.69 -6.70 3.63
C PHE A 344 9.14 -5.57 4.52
N ALA A 345 7.89 -5.68 4.98
CA ALA A 345 7.29 -4.70 5.88
C ALA A 345 8.06 -4.62 7.22
N LYS A 346 8.50 -5.76 7.78
CA LYS A 346 9.34 -5.78 8.98
C LYS A 346 10.68 -5.10 8.78
N LYS A 347 11.35 -5.29 7.62
CA LYS A 347 12.59 -4.56 7.28
C LYS A 347 12.40 -3.05 7.15
N CYS A 348 11.18 -2.60 6.89
CA CYS A 348 10.79 -1.18 6.89
C CYS A 348 10.28 -0.71 8.27
N TYR A 349 10.48 -1.51 9.31
CA TYR A 349 10.04 -1.27 10.69
C TYR A 349 8.52 -1.12 10.86
N LEU A 350 7.70 -1.69 9.96
CA LEU A 350 6.25 -1.64 10.14
C LEU A 350 5.83 -2.54 11.32
N PRO A 351 5.10 -2.01 12.30
CA PRO A 351 4.42 -2.83 13.28
C PRO A 351 3.25 -3.58 12.62
N ASP A 352 2.90 -4.76 13.16
CA ASP A 352 1.96 -5.70 12.53
C ASP A 352 0.58 -5.08 12.27
N TYR A 353 0.14 -4.15 13.12
CA TYR A 353 -1.15 -3.46 12.98
C TYR A 353 -1.22 -2.52 11.76
N LEU A 354 -0.11 -2.25 11.08
CA LEU A 354 -0.09 -1.51 9.81
C LEU A 354 0.02 -2.44 8.59
N ILE A 355 0.12 -3.75 8.77
CA ILE A 355 0.33 -4.71 7.67
C ILE A 355 -1.01 -5.38 7.32
N GLY A 356 -1.79 -4.76 6.43
CA GLY A 356 -3.05 -5.34 5.95
C GLY A 356 -2.84 -6.31 4.79
N LEU A 357 -2.46 -7.54 5.10
CA LEU A 357 -2.27 -8.59 4.09
C LEU A 357 -3.60 -8.95 3.39
N GLY A 358 -3.60 -8.96 2.06
CA GLY A 358 -4.76 -9.19 1.21
C GLY A 358 -4.99 -10.67 0.87
N HIS A 359 -6.23 -11.15 0.82
CA HIS A 359 -6.59 -12.46 0.25
C HIS A 359 -8.02 -12.40 -0.27
N ALA A 360 -8.46 -13.39 -1.05
CA ALA A 360 -9.74 -13.30 -1.78
C ALA A 360 -10.54 -14.62 -1.74
N TYR A 361 -11.85 -14.49 -1.95
CA TYR A 361 -12.79 -15.60 -2.14
C TYR A 361 -12.88 -15.91 -3.64
N GLU A 362 -12.05 -16.82 -4.15
CA GLU A 362 -11.85 -17.04 -5.61
C GLU A 362 -11.82 -18.52 -6.03
N ILE A 363 -12.11 -19.45 -5.13
CA ILE A 363 -12.33 -20.87 -5.46
C ILE A 363 -13.63 -20.98 -6.24
N ARG A 364 -13.60 -21.77 -7.33
CA ARG A 364 -14.77 -22.09 -8.15
C ARG A 364 -15.96 -22.53 -7.28
N PRO A 365 -17.11 -21.84 -7.36
CA PRO A 365 -18.29 -22.17 -6.55
C PRO A 365 -18.78 -23.61 -6.74
N GLU A 366 -18.61 -24.18 -7.93
CA GLU A 366 -19.10 -25.52 -8.31
C GLU A 366 -18.28 -26.67 -7.69
N ILE A 367 -17.09 -26.38 -7.13
CA ILE A 367 -16.31 -27.40 -6.44
C ILE A 367 -17.08 -27.85 -5.20
N THR A 368 -17.32 -29.16 -5.06
CA THR A 368 -17.93 -29.74 -3.86
C THR A 368 -17.15 -29.32 -2.61
N ASN A 369 -17.85 -28.69 -1.66
CA ASN A 369 -17.28 -28.10 -0.44
C ASN A 369 -16.39 -26.86 -0.66
N SER A 370 -16.51 -26.14 -1.78
CA SER A 370 -15.82 -24.86 -2.07
C SER A 370 -15.81 -23.91 -0.87
N PHE A 371 -16.97 -23.71 -0.23
CA PHE A 371 -17.09 -22.91 0.99
C PHE A 371 -16.16 -23.34 2.13
N LEU A 372 -16.00 -24.64 2.38
CA LEU A 372 -15.10 -25.13 3.45
C LEU A 372 -13.63 -24.87 3.12
N PHE A 373 -13.26 -24.90 1.84
CA PHE A 373 -11.89 -24.59 1.41
C PHE A 373 -11.58 -23.10 1.48
N GLU A 374 -12.56 -22.25 1.20
CA GLU A 374 -12.48 -20.79 1.40
C GLU A 374 -12.37 -20.44 2.88
N PHE A 375 -13.26 -21.01 3.69
CA PHE A 375 -13.24 -20.83 5.15
C PHE A 375 -11.90 -21.29 5.75
N SER A 376 -11.38 -22.43 5.31
CA SER A 376 -10.08 -22.95 5.74
C SER A 376 -8.94 -21.98 5.43
N GLN A 377 -8.88 -21.45 4.21
CA GLN A 377 -7.85 -20.50 3.80
C GLN A 377 -7.91 -19.21 4.61
N ALA A 378 -9.09 -18.62 4.70
CA ALA A 378 -9.30 -17.39 5.45
C ALA A 378 -8.96 -17.56 6.93
N LEU A 379 -9.31 -18.70 7.53
CA LEU A 379 -9.00 -19.01 8.92
C LEU A 379 -7.51 -19.28 9.15
N LEU A 380 -6.84 -19.99 8.24
CA LEU A 380 -5.40 -20.23 8.31
C LEU A 380 -4.65 -18.89 8.31
N ILE A 381 -4.94 -18.00 7.37
CA ILE A 381 -4.23 -16.70 7.26
C ILE A 381 -4.44 -15.87 8.53
N ARG A 382 -5.62 -15.93 9.16
CA ARG A 382 -5.85 -15.28 10.47
C ARG A 382 -4.94 -15.81 11.57
N HIS A 383 -4.66 -17.11 11.59
CA HIS A 383 -3.74 -17.71 12.56
C HIS A 383 -2.26 -17.46 12.24
N LEU A 384 -1.88 -17.39 10.96
CA LEU A 384 -0.52 -17.08 10.55
C LEU A 384 -0.15 -15.62 10.90
N PHE A 385 -1.11 -14.69 10.78
CA PHE A 385 -0.91 -13.26 11.00
C PHE A 385 -1.93 -12.66 11.98
N PRO A 386 -1.92 -13.08 13.27
CA PRO A 386 -3.00 -12.77 14.21
C PRO A 386 -3.14 -11.28 14.53
N LYS A 387 -2.04 -10.51 14.43
CA LYS A 387 -1.96 -9.07 14.74
C LYS A 387 -2.10 -8.15 13.53
N CYS A 388 -2.24 -8.72 12.33
CA CYS A 388 -2.36 -7.97 11.08
C CYS A 388 -3.84 -7.68 10.76
N PRO A 389 -4.22 -6.44 10.37
CA PRO A 389 -5.58 -6.12 9.93
C PRO A 389 -5.83 -6.65 8.52
N LEU A 390 -6.03 -7.97 8.39
CA LEU A 390 -6.21 -8.65 7.10
C LEU A 390 -7.31 -8.02 6.24
N LYS A 391 -7.04 -7.92 4.94
CA LYS A 391 -7.98 -7.48 3.90
C LYS A 391 -8.52 -8.68 3.16
N TYR A 392 -9.84 -8.88 3.21
CA TYR A 392 -10.52 -9.95 2.49
C TYR A 392 -11.34 -9.38 1.33
N MET A 393 -11.16 -9.94 0.14
CA MET A 393 -11.65 -9.42 -1.13
C MET A 393 -12.67 -10.35 -1.78
N PRO A 394 -13.68 -9.80 -2.47
CA PRO A 394 -14.80 -10.55 -3.00
C PRO A 394 -14.42 -11.38 -4.23
N PRO A 395 -15.28 -12.33 -4.66
CA PRO A 395 -15.10 -13.04 -5.91
C PRO A 395 -15.27 -12.12 -7.11
N THR A 396 -14.37 -12.26 -8.09
CA THR A 396 -14.41 -11.51 -9.35
C THR A 396 -14.31 -12.42 -10.57
N ARG A 397 -13.63 -13.57 -10.46
CA ARG A 397 -13.36 -14.44 -11.61
C ARG A 397 -14.55 -15.30 -12.04
N TRP A 398 -15.29 -15.83 -11.07
CA TRP A 398 -16.36 -16.81 -11.30
C TRP A 398 -17.77 -16.21 -11.24
N VAL A 399 -17.88 -14.93 -10.89
CA VAL A 399 -19.14 -14.19 -10.95
C VAL A 399 -19.46 -13.85 -12.41
N THR A 400 -20.76 -13.77 -12.73
CA THR A 400 -21.23 -13.60 -14.11
C THR A 400 -22.29 -12.49 -14.16
N GLY A 401 -22.86 -12.24 -15.35
CA GLY A 401 -24.01 -11.35 -15.50
C GLY A 401 -25.28 -11.81 -14.77
N ASN A 402 -25.30 -13.01 -14.18
CA ASN A 402 -26.37 -13.45 -13.29
C ASN A 402 -26.21 -12.81 -11.90
N ILE A 403 -26.74 -11.59 -11.76
CA ILE A 403 -26.66 -10.81 -10.53
C ILE A 403 -27.26 -11.52 -9.31
N PHE A 404 -28.25 -12.40 -9.51
CA PHE A 404 -28.87 -13.14 -8.40
C PHE A 404 -27.91 -14.19 -7.85
N HIS A 405 -27.23 -14.91 -8.74
CA HIS A 405 -26.22 -15.89 -8.33
C HIS A 405 -25.01 -15.21 -7.70
N THR A 406 -24.48 -14.15 -8.33
CA THR A 406 -23.38 -13.33 -7.79
C THR A 406 -23.70 -12.85 -6.38
N HIS A 407 -24.90 -12.31 -6.16
CA HIS A 407 -25.32 -11.85 -4.82
C HIS A 407 -25.39 -13.00 -3.79
N VAL A 408 -25.73 -14.22 -4.19
CA VAL A 408 -25.65 -15.40 -3.30
C VAL A 408 -24.20 -15.72 -2.94
N ILE A 409 -23.29 -15.71 -3.92
CA ILE A 409 -21.85 -15.94 -3.68
C ILE A 409 -21.26 -14.85 -2.78
N ASP A 410 -21.58 -13.58 -3.03
CA ASP A 410 -21.16 -12.44 -2.20
C ASP A 410 -21.61 -12.62 -0.74
N ASN A 411 -22.80 -13.18 -0.51
CA ASN A 411 -23.27 -13.45 0.85
C ASN A 411 -22.55 -14.61 1.53
N MET A 412 -22.09 -15.61 0.77
CA MET A 412 -21.20 -16.66 1.30
C MET A 412 -19.82 -16.08 1.64
N PHE A 413 -19.30 -15.17 0.81
CA PHE A 413 -18.10 -14.39 1.10
C PHE A 413 -18.24 -13.55 2.38
N ASN A 414 -19.35 -12.81 2.53
CA ASN A 414 -19.69 -12.05 3.75
C ASN A 414 -19.66 -12.96 5.00
N LEU A 415 -20.19 -14.18 4.87
CA LEU A 415 -20.25 -15.15 5.96
C LEU A 415 -18.86 -15.64 6.36
N VAL A 416 -17.99 -15.99 5.40
CA VAL A 416 -16.60 -16.36 5.68
C VAL A 416 -15.87 -15.21 6.38
N SER A 417 -16.07 -13.98 5.91
CA SER A 417 -15.42 -12.79 6.46
C SER A 417 -15.70 -12.62 7.97
N VAL A 418 -16.97 -12.65 8.36
CA VAL A 418 -17.35 -12.48 9.78
C VAL A 418 -17.01 -13.72 10.62
N ALA A 419 -17.26 -14.92 10.09
CA ALA A 419 -17.05 -16.16 10.84
C ALA A 419 -15.57 -16.54 11.03
N THR A 420 -14.66 -15.98 10.22
CA THR A 420 -13.21 -16.17 10.41
C THR A 420 -12.54 -14.95 11.06
N GLY A 421 -13.28 -13.88 11.40
CA GLY A 421 -12.72 -12.71 12.05
C GLY A 421 -11.78 -11.88 11.16
N GLN A 422 -12.16 -11.64 9.91
CA GLN A 422 -11.45 -10.70 9.02
C GLN A 422 -11.65 -9.25 9.47
N HIS A 423 -10.78 -8.33 9.01
CA HIS A 423 -10.78 -6.95 9.49
C HIS A 423 -11.25 -5.93 8.45
N ILE A 424 -10.62 -5.94 7.27
CA ILE A 424 -10.94 -5.02 6.18
C ILE A 424 -11.71 -5.82 5.14
N HIS A 425 -13.00 -5.56 5.00
CA HIS A 425 -13.88 -6.32 4.11
C HIS A 425 -14.23 -5.49 2.88
N LEU A 426 -13.61 -5.78 1.73
CA LEU A 426 -13.98 -5.18 0.47
C LEU A 426 -15.32 -5.79 0.03
N VAL A 427 -16.36 -4.96 -0.01
CA VAL A 427 -17.72 -5.40 -0.31
C VAL A 427 -17.82 -5.93 -1.75
N GLY A 428 -18.31 -7.16 -1.90
CA GLY A 428 -18.67 -7.74 -3.19
C GLY A 428 -19.90 -7.06 -3.80
N ILE A 429 -19.86 -6.84 -5.11
CA ILE A 429 -20.91 -6.14 -5.82
C ILE A 429 -21.65 -7.12 -6.73
N LEU A 430 -22.97 -7.21 -6.57
CA LEU A 430 -23.79 -8.13 -7.36
C LEU A 430 -23.67 -7.94 -8.90
N THR A 431 -23.19 -6.78 -9.34
CA THR A 431 -22.96 -6.41 -10.75
C THR A 431 -21.48 -6.42 -11.16
N GLU A 432 -20.59 -7.04 -10.38
CA GLU A 432 -19.13 -7.01 -10.60
C GLU A 432 -18.71 -7.33 -12.04
N ALA A 433 -19.30 -8.37 -12.64
CA ALA A 433 -19.00 -8.81 -14.00
C ALA A 433 -19.68 -7.97 -15.10
N ILE A 434 -20.35 -6.87 -14.77
CA ILE A 434 -21.18 -6.09 -15.71
C ILE A 434 -20.64 -4.67 -15.88
N HIS A 435 -20.54 -3.91 -14.79
CA HIS A 435 -20.14 -2.51 -14.83
C HIS A 435 -19.64 -2.03 -13.46
N THR A 436 -18.94 -0.89 -13.46
CA THR A 436 -18.60 -0.17 -12.23
C THR A 436 -19.88 0.05 -11.39
N PRO A 437 -19.83 -0.12 -10.05
CA PRO A 437 -21.04 -0.11 -9.23
C PRO A 437 -21.81 1.21 -9.32
N LEU A 438 -23.12 1.14 -9.56
CA LEU A 438 -24.02 2.27 -9.43
C LEU A 438 -24.45 2.46 -7.97
N LEU A 439 -25.25 3.50 -7.70
CA LEU A 439 -25.72 3.81 -6.35
C LEU A 439 -26.54 2.67 -5.73
N GLN A 440 -27.43 2.07 -6.52
CA GLN A 440 -28.28 0.96 -6.07
C GLN A 440 -27.49 -0.33 -5.80
N ASP A 441 -26.44 -0.59 -6.57
CA ASP A 441 -25.63 -1.81 -6.42
C ASP A 441 -24.86 -1.76 -5.10
N ARG A 442 -24.21 -0.63 -4.83
CA ARG A 442 -23.57 -0.38 -3.53
C ARG A 442 -24.57 -0.46 -2.38
N TYR A 443 -25.75 0.14 -2.53
CA TYR A 443 -26.79 0.08 -1.50
C TYR A 443 -27.19 -1.36 -1.16
N LEU A 444 -27.48 -2.18 -2.18
CA LEU A 444 -27.88 -3.57 -1.98
C LEU A 444 -26.76 -4.40 -1.36
N SER A 445 -25.54 -4.27 -1.86
CA SER A 445 -24.38 -5.00 -1.33
C SER A 445 -24.06 -4.61 0.11
N ILE A 446 -23.97 -3.31 0.43
CA ILE A 446 -23.72 -2.85 1.82
C ILE A 446 -24.84 -3.33 2.75
N LYS A 447 -26.10 -3.25 2.31
CA LYS A 447 -27.25 -3.73 3.11
C LYS A 447 -27.13 -5.22 3.41
N SER A 448 -26.73 -6.03 2.42
CA SER A 448 -26.56 -7.47 2.59
C SER A 448 -25.37 -7.81 3.50
N THR A 449 -24.22 -7.16 3.29
CA THR A 449 -23.03 -7.30 4.15
C THR A 449 -23.37 -6.99 5.62
N LYS A 450 -24.05 -5.87 5.89
CA LYS A 450 -24.48 -5.50 7.24
C LYS A 450 -25.43 -6.52 7.87
N TYR A 451 -26.36 -7.06 7.07
CA TYR A 451 -27.26 -8.10 7.54
C TYR A 451 -26.49 -9.35 7.98
N ILE A 452 -25.58 -9.87 7.13
CA ILE A 452 -24.79 -11.05 7.45
C ILE A 452 -23.86 -10.81 8.65
N PHE A 453 -23.18 -9.66 8.70
CA PHE A 453 -22.31 -9.32 9.83
C PHE A 453 -23.07 -9.26 11.15
N ASN A 454 -24.31 -8.79 11.13
CA ASN A 454 -25.17 -8.79 12.33
C ASN A 454 -25.69 -10.19 12.67
N ALA A 455 -26.18 -10.94 11.68
CA ALA A 455 -26.81 -12.25 11.88
C ALA A 455 -25.80 -13.35 12.28
N ALA A 456 -24.57 -13.27 11.79
CA ALA A 456 -23.51 -14.26 12.00
C ALA A 456 -22.33 -13.72 12.82
N LYS A 457 -22.52 -12.63 13.57
CA LYS A 457 -21.46 -11.92 14.31
C LYS A 457 -20.55 -12.83 15.14
N ASP A 458 -21.15 -13.69 15.94
CA ASP A 458 -20.43 -14.59 16.86
C ASP A 458 -20.39 -16.04 16.33
N LEU A 459 -20.86 -16.29 15.09
CA LEU A 459 -21.02 -17.63 14.51
C LEU A 459 -19.72 -18.45 14.58
N GLY A 460 -18.60 -17.87 14.13
CA GLY A 460 -17.32 -18.55 14.11
C GLY A 460 -16.85 -19.03 15.48
N PHE A 461 -17.16 -18.29 16.55
CA PHE A 461 -16.75 -18.61 17.90
C PHE A 461 -17.60 -19.75 18.52
N GLU A 462 -18.82 -19.95 18.03
CA GLU A 462 -19.72 -21.02 18.51
C GLU A 462 -19.38 -22.41 17.94
N PHE A 463 -18.59 -22.48 16.87
CA PHE A 463 -18.23 -23.76 16.24
C PHE A 463 -16.80 -24.20 16.57
N ILE A 464 -16.65 -25.50 16.84
CA ILE A 464 -15.35 -26.16 16.95
C ILE A 464 -15.01 -26.79 15.61
N ILE A 465 -13.82 -26.50 15.08
CA ILE A 465 -13.34 -27.12 13.86
C ILE A 465 -13.10 -28.60 14.12
N ARG A 466 -13.67 -29.45 13.26
CA ARG A 466 -13.53 -30.91 13.38
C ARG A 466 -12.07 -31.30 13.18
N ASN A 467 -11.49 -31.94 14.19
CA ASN A 467 -10.13 -32.49 14.15
C ASN A 467 -9.94 -33.40 12.93
N LYS A 468 -8.87 -33.18 12.16
CA LYS A 468 -8.52 -33.86 10.89
C LYS A 468 -9.65 -33.82 9.85
N GLY A 469 -10.55 -32.84 9.96
CA GLY A 469 -11.60 -32.55 9.00
C GLY A 469 -11.06 -31.91 7.72
N ILE A 470 -11.97 -31.51 6.83
CA ILE A 470 -11.62 -30.88 5.54
C ILE A 470 -10.86 -29.56 5.77
N ILE A 471 -11.31 -28.76 6.74
CA ILE A 471 -10.76 -27.44 7.04
C ILE A 471 -9.30 -27.53 7.51
N GLU A 472 -9.00 -28.36 8.52
CA GLU A 472 -7.63 -28.53 9.02
C GLU A 472 -6.71 -29.13 7.97
N LYS A 473 -7.14 -30.22 7.28
CA LYS A 473 -6.32 -30.85 6.23
C LYS A 473 -5.98 -29.89 5.10
N ARG A 474 -6.91 -29.03 4.71
CA ARG A 474 -6.67 -28.01 3.68
C ARG A 474 -5.67 -26.96 4.19
N ALA A 475 -5.80 -26.52 5.43
CA ALA A 475 -4.89 -25.56 6.02
C ALA A 475 -3.45 -26.12 6.11
N ASP A 476 -3.29 -27.34 6.61
CA ASP A 476 -2.00 -28.03 6.69
C ASP A 476 -1.35 -28.20 5.30
N TYR A 477 -2.14 -28.62 4.31
CA TYR A 477 -1.67 -28.74 2.93
C TYR A 477 -1.12 -27.43 2.39
N LEU A 478 -1.87 -26.34 2.59
CA LEU A 478 -1.49 -25.03 2.09
C LEU A 478 -0.25 -24.46 2.78
N LEU A 479 -0.16 -24.59 4.11
CA LEU A 479 1.02 -24.15 4.85
C LEU A 479 2.26 -24.94 4.43
N LYS A 480 2.15 -26.27 4.29
CA LYS A 480 3.25 -27.10 3.81
C LYS A 480 3.71 -26.70 2.40
N LYS A 481 2.77 -26.48 1.48
CA LYS A 481 3.09 -26.05 0.11
C LYS A 481 3.71 -24.64 0.06
N ALA A 482 3.24 -23.74 0.91
CA ALA A 482 3.82 -22.40 1.02
C ALA A 482 5.26 -22.45 1.57
N TYR A 483 5.52 -23.33 2.55
CA TYR A 483 6.87 -23.59 3.06
C TYR A 483 7.79 -24.17 1.98
N GLU A 484 7.34 -25.21 1.26
CA GLU A 484 8.11 -25.81 0.14
C GLU A 484 8.46 -24.75 -0.92
N LEU A 485 7.53 -23.84 -1.22
CA LEU A 485 7.78 -22.74 -2.16
C LEU A 485 8.77 -21.71 -1.60
N LEU A 486 8.67 -21.36 -0.31
CA LEU A 486 9.65 -20.48 0.34
C LEU A 486 11.05 -21.09 0.34
N GLU A 487 11.18 -22.39 0.62
CA GLU A 487 12.47 -23.09 0.60
C GLU A 487 13.08 -23.06 -0.81
N TYR A 488 12.26 -23.29 -1.84
CA TYR A 488 12.70 -23.15 -3.22
C TYR A 488 13.17 -21.72 -3.55
N VAL A 489 12.40 -20.69 -3.17
CA VAL A 489 12.74 -19.28 -3.42
C VAL A 489 14.01 -18.88 -2.66
N TYR A 490 14.18 -19.34 -1.42
CA TYR A 490 15.38 -19.10 -0.62
C TYR A 490 16.63 -19.68 -1.28
N ASN A 491 16.57 -20.94 -1.74
CA ASN A 491 17.72 -21.58 -2.39
C ASN A 491 18.09 -20.94 -3.75
N LYS A 492 17.13 -20.30 -4.41
CA LYS A 492 17.31 -19.69 -5.74
C LYS A 492 17.67 -18.20 -5.69
N GLY A 493 17.11 -17.46 -4.73
CA GLY A 493 17.06 -16.01 -4.73
C GLY A 493 15.74 -15.48 -5.31
N LEU A 494 15.21 -14.39 -4.73
CA LEU A 494 13.90 -13.84 -5.12
C LEU A 494 13.88 -13.33 -6.57
N PHE A 495 14.95 -12.68 -7.03
CA PHE A 495 15.01 -12.16 -8.39
C PHE A 495 14.96 -13.28 -9.43
N GLU A 496 15.75 -14.32 -9.22
CA GLU A 496 15.81 -15.51 -10.08
C GLU A 496 14.46 -16.26 -10.05
N ALA A 497 13.83 -16.41 -8.88
CA ALA A 497 12.50 -17.02 -8.79
C ALA A 497 11.42 -16.23 -9.57
N ILE A 498 11.44 -14.90 -9.51
CA ILE A 498 10.54 -14.05 -10.30
C ILE A 498 10.83 -14.19 -11.80
N GLU A 499 12.09 -14.27 -12.20
CA GLU A 499 12.50 -14.46 -13.60
C GLU A 499 12.05 -15.83 -14.16
N GLU A 500 12.07 -16.87 -13.33
CA GLU A 500 11.57 -18.21 -13.69
C GLU A 500 10.03 -18.28 -13.77
N GLY A 501 9.31 -17.27 -13.27
CA GLY A 501 7.84 -17.21 -13.29
C GLY A 501 7.18 -17.97 -12.14
N VAL A 502 7.88 -18.11 -11.01
CA VAL A 502 7.41 -18.82 -9.81
C VAL A 502 6.12 -18.21 -9.23
N PHE A 503 5.97 -16.89 -9.37
CA PHE A 503 4.83 -16.13 -8.88
C PHE A 503 3.90 -15.73 -10.04
N ALA A 504 2.60 -16.04 -9.88
CA ALA A 504 1.54 -15.71 -10.85
C ALA A 504 1.86 -16.14 -12.31
N ASP A 505 2.64 -17.21 -12.48
CA ASP A 505 3.08 -17.78 -13.76
C ASP A 505 3.68 -16.73 -14.74
N THR A 506 4.28 -15.66 -14.19
CA THR A 506 4.71 -14.49 -14.95
C THR A 506 6.21 -14.25 -14.81
N LYS A 507 6.95 -14.31 -15.92
CA LYS A 507 8.41 -14.11 -15.94
C LYS A 507 8.78 -12.64 -16.01
N ARG A 508 9.62 -12.17 -15.08
CA ARG A 508 10.13 -10.79 -15.04
C ARG A 508 11.64 -10.76 -14.74
N PRO A 509 12.49 -10.60 -15.77
CA PRO A 509 13.94 -10.51 -15.58
C PRO A 509 14.35 -9.26 -14.78
N LYS A 510 15.38 -9.38 -13.93
CA LYS A 510 15.84 -8.29 -13.05
C LYS A 510 16.45 -7.09 -13.79
N ASP A 511 16.89 -7.30 -15.02
CA ASP A 511 17.53 -6.31 -15.91
C ASP A 511 16.57 -5.76 -16.99
N LYS A 512 15.28 -6.09 -16.91
CA LYS A 512 14.23 -5.60 -17.83
C LYS A 512 13.05 -4.99 -17.09
N GLY A 513 12.05 -4.53 -17.84
CA GLY A 513 10.87 -3.86 -17.32
C GLY A 513 11.05 -2.35 -17.24
N LYS A 514 9.94 -1.66 -17.02
CA LYS A 514 9.86 -0.19 -17.08
C LYS A 514 10.51 0.44 -15.85
N GLY A 515 11.14 1.61 -16.01
CA GLY A 515 11.67 2.40 -14.90
C GLY A 515 13.05 2.00 -14.39
N LEU A 516 13.73 1.04 -15.05
CA LEU A 516 15.10 0.63 -14.71
C LEU A 516 16.09 1.79 -14.91
N GLU A 517 15.90 2.59 -15.96
CA GLU A 517 16.65 3.81 -16.25
C GLU A 517 16.56 4.87 -15.15
N GLY A 518 15.56 4.76 -14.27
CA GLY A 518 15.40 5.61 -13.09
C GLY A 518 16.18 5.15 -11.87
N VAL A 519 16.90 4.02 -11.92
CA VAL A 519 17.69 3.45 -10.83
C VAL A 519 19.15 3.89 -10.96
N PHE A 520 19.77 4.30 -9.85
CA PHE A 520 21.19 4.66 -9.81
C PHE A 520 21.87 4.18 -8.51
N ILE A 521 23.20 4.05 -8.55
CA ILE A 521 24.00 3.69 -7.39
C ILE A 521 24.28 4.95 -6.57
N LYS A 522 24.12 4.86 -5.26
CA LYS A 522 24.41 5.96 -4.34
C LYS A 522 25.91 6.25 -4.34
N ASN A 523 26.30 7.51 -4.56
CA ASN A 523 27.68 7.96 -4.35
C ASN A 523 28.06 7.85 -2.85
N SER A 524 29.35 7.82 -2.52
CA SER A 524 29.83 7.83 -1.12
C SER A 524 29.36 9.05 -0.33
N TYR A 525 29.06 10.16 -1.02
CA TYR A 525 28.51 11.39 -0.44
C TYR A 525 26.99 11.48 -0.55
N TYR A 526 26.28 10.44 -1.00
CA TYR A 526 24.82 10.48 -1.15
C TYR A 526 24.13 10.85 0.17
N TYR A 527 23.12 11.73 0.10
CA TYR A 527 22.35 12.12 1.27
C TYR A 527 20.85 12.26 0.98
N ASN A 528 20.07 11.64 1.86
CA ASN A 528 18.63 11.81 1.93
C ASN A 528 18.22 12.06 3.39
N PRO A 529 18.00 13.33 3.79
CA PRO A 529 17.65 13.66 5.17
C PRO A 529 16.32 13.06 5.59
N VAL A 530 15.37 12.90 4.65
CA VAL A 530 14.06 12.33 4.94
C VAL A 530 14.19 10.87 5.35
N GLU A 531 14.98 10.08 4.62
CA GLU A 531 15.26 8.67 4.95
C GLU A 531 15.88 8.55 6.35
N GLU A 532 16.95 9.31 6.62
CA GLU A 532 17.66 9.30 7.90
C GLU A 532 16.74 9.66 9.07
N ILE A 533 16.00 10.77 8.97
CA ILE A 533 15.14 11.26 10.04
C ILE A 533 14.00 10.26 10.28
N ILE A 534 13.36 9.74 9.23
CA ILE A 534 12.25 8.78 9.38
C ILE A 534 12.74 7.53 10.08
N ILE A 535 13.86 6.94 9.65
CA ILE A 535 14.42 5.73 10.29
C ILE A 535 14.68 6.00 11.78
N SER A 536 15.27 7.15 12.14
CA SER A 536 15.53 7.49 13.55
C SER A 536 14.24 7.51 14.40
N LYS A 537 13.11 7.90 13.79
CA LYS A 537 11.79 8.01 14.42
C LYS A 537 11.00 6.69 14.44
N VAL A 538 11.26 5.74 13.55
CA VAL A 538 10.41 4.53 13.42
C VAL A 538 11.12 3.22 13.74
N GLN A 539 12.45 3.19 13.77
CA GLN A 539 13.24 1.96 13.99
C GLN A 539 12.88 1.21 15.29
N HIS A 540 12.35 1.93 16.30
CA HIS A 540 11.96 1.35 17.58
C HIS A 540 10.54 0.75 17.61
N LYS A 541 9.75 0.89 16.53
CA LYS A 541 8.37 0.36 16.45
C LYS A 541 8.30 -1.15 16.27
N VAL A 542 9.41 -1.80 15.91
CA VAL A 542 9.48 -3.26 15.72
C VAL A 542 10.46 -3.85 16.71
N ASN A 543 9.97 -4.75 17.56
CA ASN A 543 10.83 -5.73 18.23
C ASN A 543 10.98 -6.89 17.25
N TYR A 544 12.21 -7.14 16.81
CA TYR A 544 12.55 -8.29 15.97
C TYR A 544 12.47 -9.59 16.76
#